data_AF-A0A660WHE0-F1
#
_entry.id   AF-A0A660WHE0-F1
#
_cell.length_a   1.000
_cell.length_b   1.000
_cell.length_c   1.000
_cell.angle_alpha   90.00
_cell.angle_beta   90.00
_cell.angle_gamma   90.00
#
_symmetry.space_group_name_H-M   'P 1'
#
loop_
_entity.id
_entity.type
_entity.pdbx_description
1 polymer ?
#
loop_
_entity_poly.entity_id
_entity_poly.type
_entity_poly.pdbx_seq_one_letter_code
_entity_poly.pdbx_strand_id
1 'polypeptide(L)'
;MFQVWQLPLVLVFIVAWLAGGGVLFRRSLSRLSAGKGITLGKGVLVSFLAGLAGCIAAGAVFVVCHKALDRPVVSLLIAAPIFPIMAYLIIFSMFNYSPSQTLRAALLPLGAIMLAAGAVGAACGIPAVYTRRAYLQEQKHIQTTRIRLDRLFQAMSLKPEKPPKTLQDLLEISGVEPAWLKSPANDKRKVGFFYLQPNHLSSPDDTAGRYKILACDFIDNFANYPKPGRTVLYATGRVEFLPSSSFNSLLAKPENKAFAKALKEADQ
;
A
#
# COMPACT_ATOMS: atom_id res chain seq x y z
N MET A 1 6.28 -2.73 -2.02
CA MET A 1 5.90 -4.14 -1.84
C MET A 1 5.39 -4.62 -3.18
N PHE A 2 6.03 -5.63 -3.76
CA PHE A 2 5.63 -6.20 -5.04
C PHE A 2 4.35 -7.03 -4.81
N GLN A 3 3.28 -6.77 -5.57
CA GLN A 3 2.00 -7.47 -5.42
C GLN A 3 1.94 -8.63 -6.41
N VAL A 4 1.38 -9.78 -6.00
CA VAL A 4 1.38 -11.02 -6.80
C VAL A 4 0.77 -10.81 -8.20
N TRP A 5 -0.23 -9.95 -8.32
CA TRP A 5 -0.87 -9.62 -9.61
C TRP A 5 0.06 -8.89 -10.60
N GLN A 6 1.20 -8.36 -10.15
CA GLN A 6 2.18 -7.69 -11.02
C GLN A 6 3.07 -8.69 -11.77
N LEU A 7 3.18 -9.95 -11.29
CA LEU A 7 4.03 -10.98 -11.92
C LEU A 7 3.72 -11.23 -13.40
N PRO A 8 2.46 -11.43 -13.82
CA PRO A 8 2.15 -11.72 -15.22
C PRO A 8 2.53 -10.58 -16.15
N LEU A 9 2.32 -9.32 -15.73
CA LEU A 9 2.68 -8.13 -16.52
C LEU A 9 4.19 -8.02 -16.71
N VAL A 10 4.96 -8.23 -15.65
CA VAL A 10 6.43 -8.21 -15.71
C VAL A 10 6.95 -9.35 -16.57
N LEU A 11 6.35 -10.55 -16.47
CA LEU A 11 6.77 -11.71 -17.26
C LEU A 11 6.48 -11.52 -18.75
N VAL A 12 5.29 -11.02 -19.10
CA VAL A 12 4.95 -10.66 -20.50
C VAL A 12 5.90 -9.60 -21.02
N PHE A 13 6.24 -8.59 -20.21
CA PHE A 13 7.21 -7.57 -20.59
C PHE A 13 8.61 -8.16 -20.86
N ILE A 14 9.11 -9.04 -20.00
CA ILE A 14 10.42 -9.70 -20.19
C ILE A 14 10.42 -10.53 -21.47
N VAL A 15 9.36 -11.31 -21.73
CA VAL A 15 9.26 -12.13 -22.94
C VAL A 15 9.18 -11.24 -24.19
N ALA A 16 8.34 -10.19 -24.15
CA ALA A 16 8.20 -9.23 -25.25
C ALA A 16 9.51 -8.47 -25.51
N TRP A 17 10.28 -8.15 -24.47
CA TRP A 17 11.61 -7.58 -24.60
C TRP A 17 12.55 -8.52 -25.32
N LEU A 18 12.68 -9.76 -24.85
CA LEU A 18 13.67 -10.70 -25.37
C LEU A 18 13.38 -11.03 -26.84
N ALA A 19 12.12 -11.36 -27.14
CA ALA A 19 11.71 -11.71 -28.49
C ALA A 19 11.59 -10.46 -29.39
N GLY A 20 10.81 -9.47 -28.95
CA GLY A 20 10.54 -8.26 -29.73
C GLY A 20 11.78 -7.38 -29.88
N GLY A 21 12.55 -7.17 -28.81
CA GLY A 21 13.82 -6.47 -28.85
C GLY A 21 14.81 -7.14 -29.80
N GLY A 22 14.97 -8.47 -29.72
CA GLY A 22 15.81 -9.22 -30.64
C GLY A 22 15.39 -9.09 -32.12
N VAL A 23 14.08 -9.12 -32.41
CA VAL A 23 13.53 -8.95 -33.76
C VAL A 23 13.75 -7.52 -34.28
N LEU A 24 13.43 -6.50 -33.47
CA LEU A 24 13.63 -5.09 -33.82
C LEU A 24 15.10 -4.79 -34.05
N PHE A 25 15.96 -5.31 -33.19
CA PHE A 25 17.40 -5.13 -33.28
C PHE A 25 17.98 -5.79 -34.54
N ARG A 26 17.55 -7.03 -34.85
CA ARG A 26 17.90 -7.70 -36.11
C ARG A 26 17.47 -6.88 -37.33
N ARG A 27 16.24 -6.38 -37.34
CA ARG A 27 15.68 -5.58 -38.44
C ARG A 27 16.41 -4.25 -38.61
N SER A 28 16.77 -3.59 -37.52
CA SER A 28 17.57 -2.36 -37.54
C SER A 28 18.96 -2.61 -38.09
N LEU A 29 19.63 -3.67 -37.63
CA LEU A 29 20.98 -4.00 -38.08
C LEU A 29 21.03 -4.52 -39.51
N SER A 30 20.04 -5.30 -39.97
CA SER A 30 20.01 -5.78 -41.35
C SER A 30 19.88 -4.65 -42.37
N ARG A 31 19.33 -3.50 -41.97
CA ARG A 31 19.26 -2.29 -42.83
C ARG A 31 20.60 -1.54 -42.89
N LEU A 32 21.46 -1.71 -41.90
CA LEU A 32 22.71 -0.96 -41.75
C LEU A 32 23.94 -1.77 -42.14
N SER A 33 23.91 -3.11 -41.97
CA SER A 33 25.01 -3.98 -42.34
C SER A 33 24.86 -4.42 -43.80
N ALA A 34 25.70 -3.90 -44.68
CA ALA A 34 25.78 -4.29 -46.10
C ALA A 34 26.38 -5.70 -46.31
N GLY A 35 25.81 -6.75 -45.70
CA GLY A 35 26.11 -8.14 -46.09
C GLY A 35 26.56 -9.14 -45.02
N LYS A 36 26.51 -8.84 -43.72
CA LYS A 36 26.77 -9.86 -42.67
C LYS A 36 25.47 -10.31 -42.01
N GLY A 37 25.07 -11.56 -42.26
CA GLY A 37 23.85 -12.15 -41.71
C GLY A 37 23.88 -12.23 -40.18
N ILE A 38 23.25 -11.29 -39.51
CA ILE A 38 23.01 -11.37 -38.06
C ILE A 38 21.89 -12.37 -37.81
N THR A 39 22.23 -13.44 -37.09
CA THR A 39 21.25 -14.44 -36.65
C THR A 39 20.37 -13.87 -35.55
N LEU A 40 19.12 -14.35 -35.46
CA LEU A 40 18.18 -13.95 -34.41
C LEU A 40 18.77 -14.20 -33.01
N GLY A 41 19.46 -15.32 -32.81
CA GLY A 41 20.11 -15.65 -31.54
C GLY A 41 21.13 -14.61 -31.08
N LYS A 42 21.96 -14.08 -31.99
CA LYS A 42 22.89 -12.99 -31.65
C LYS A 42 22.15 -11.70 -31.28
N GLY A 43 21.06 -11.37 -31.97
CA GLY A 43 20.23 -10.21 -31.65
C GLY A 43 19.54 -10.31 -30.28
N VAL A 44 19.02 -11.50 -29.93
CA VAL A 44 18.46 -11.77 -28.60
C VAL A 44 19.53 -11.70 -27.52
N LEU A 45 20.71 -12.28 -27.74
CA LEU A 45 21.82 -12.24 -26.79
C LEU A 45 22.27 -10.80 -26.49
N VAL A 46 22.45 -9.98 -27.53
CA VAL A 46 22.80 -8.56 -27.35
C VAL A 46 21.70 -7.84 -26.58
N SER A 47 20.43 -8.05 -26.96
CA SER A 47 19.29 -7.39 -26.31
C SER A 47 19.16 -7.78 -24.84
N PHE A 48 19.47 -9.03 -24.50
CA PHE A 48 19.51 -9.53 -23.12
C PHE A 48 20.67 -8.90 -22.35
N LEU A 49 21.90 -8.94 -22.87
CA LEU A 49 23.08 -8.39 -22.19
C LEU A 49 22.98 -6.88 -21.99
N ALA A 50 22.54 -6.15 -23.02
CA ALA A 50 22.32 -4.70 -22.94
C ALA A 50 21.24 -4.36 -21.91
N GLY A 51 20.15 -5.13 -21.87
CA GLY A 51 19.10 -4.97 -20.86
C GLY A 51 19.57 -5.28 -19.45
N LEU A 52 20.26 -6.39 -19.25
CA LEU A 52 20.78 -6.80 -17.95
C LEU A 52 21.78 -5.77 -17.40
N ALA A 53 22.76 -5.36 -18.22
CA ALA A 53 23.75 -4.35 -17.85
C ALA A 53 23.09 -2.99 -17.55
N GLY A 54 22.13 -2.57 -18.38
CA GLY A 54 21.36 -1.36 -18.14
C GLY A 54 20.58 -1.40 -16.82
N CYS A 55 19.90 -2.52 -16.52
CA CYS A 55 19.15 -2.70 -15.29
C CYS A 55 20.06 -2.69 -14.05
N ILE A 56 21.22 -3.37 -14.10
CA ILE A 56 22.18 -3.40 -13.00
C ILE A 56 22.72 -1.99 -12.73
N ALA A 57 23.16 -1.29 -13.77
CA ALA A 57 23.73 0.05 -13.62
C ALA A 57 22.69 1.07 -13.14
N ALA A 58 21.50 1.09 -13.75
CA ALA A 58 20.42 1.97 -13.31
C ALA A 58 19.97 1.64 -11.88
N GLY A 59 19.90 0.35 -11.52
CA GLY A 59 19.58 -0.10 -10.17
C GLY A 59 20.61 0.36 -9.12
N ALA A 60 21.90 0.24 -9.43
CA ALA A 60 22.97 0.72 -8.56
C ALA A 60 22.88 2.24 -8.34
N VAL A 61 22.72 3.02 -9.41
CA VAL A 61 22.55 4.48 -9.34
C VAL A 61 21.29 4.83 -8.54
N PHE A 62 20.18 4.14 -8.78
CA PHE A 62 18.94 4.34 -8.02
C PHE A 62 19.16 4.14 -6.51
N VAL A 63 19.80 3.05 -6.10
CA VAL A 63 20.04 2.74 -4.68
C VAL A 63 20.94 3.80 -4.03
N VAL A 64 22.02 4.23 -4.70
CA VAL A 64 22.92 5.27 -4.20
C VAL A 64 22.18 6.60 -4.06
N CYS A 65 21.49 7.05 -5.12
CA CYS A 65 20.75 8.30 -5.10
C CYS A 65 19.57 8.26 -4.09
N HIS A 66 18.92 7.12 -3.91
CA HIS A 66 17.82 6.98 -2.97
C HIS A 66 18.31 7.13 -1.53
N LYS A 67 19.45 6.50 -1.20
CA LYS A 67 20.09 6.67 0.11
C LYS A 67 20.57 8.10 0.36
N ALA A 68 21.09 8.78 -0.66
CA ALA A 68 21.63 10.13 -0.51
C ALA A 68 20.55 11.23 -0.44
N LEU A 69 19.45 11.08 -1.17
CA LEU A 69 18.46 12.15 -1.36
C LEU A 69 17.14 11.91 -0.61
N ASP A 70 16.86 10.68 -0.17
CA ASP A 70 15.59 10.24 0.41
C ASP A 70 14.34 10.61 -0.42
N ARG A 71 14.52 10.81 -1.73
CA ARG A 71 13.47 11.22 -2.69
C ARG A 71 13.39 10.21 -3.83
N PRO A 72 12.57 9.15 -3.71
CA PRO A 72 12.57 8.03 -4.66
C PRO A 72 12.24 8.44 -6.11
N VAL A 73 11.40 9.47 -6.29
CA VAL A 73 11.07 10.00 -7.62
C VAL A 73 12.29 10.66 -8.27
N VAL A 74 13.06 11.44 -7.50
CA VAL A 74 14.28 12.10 -7.99
C VAL A 74 15.34 11.06 -8.32
N SER A 75 15.52 10.06 -7.45
CA SER A 75 16.44 8.93 -7.69
C SER A 75 16.08 8.16 -8.96
N LEU A 76 14.78 7.95 -9.24
CA LEU A 76 14.30 7.32 -10.47
C LEU A 76 14.61 8.16 -11.70
N LEU A 77 14.38 9.48 -11.65
CA LEU A 77 14.68 10.39 -12.75
C LEU A 77 16.17 10.42 -13.11
N ILE A 78 17.05 10.28 -12.10
CA ILE A 78 18.51 10.21 -12.29
C ILE A 78 18.92 8.84 -12.86
N ALA A 79 18.33 7.75 -12.37
CA ALA A 79 18.66 6.39 -12.79
C ALA A 79 18.11 6.04 -14.19
N ALA A 80 16.95 6.57 -14.57
CA ALA A 80 16.28 6.29 -15.83
C ALA A 80 17.16 6.48 -17.08
N PRO A 81 17.93 7.57 -17.25
CA PRO A 81 18.81 7.74 -18.40
C PRO A 81 20.05 6.81 -18.39
N ILE A 82 20.45 6.28 -17.23
CA ILE A 82 21.60 5.36 -17.14
C ILE A 82 21.30 4.05 -17.87
N PHE A 83 20.04 3.60 -17.83
CA PHE A 83 19.60 2.40 -18.53
C PHE A 83 19.90 2.43 -20.05
N PRO A 84 19.37 3.38 -20.84
CA PRO A 84 19.62 3.42 -22.28
C PRO A 84 21.08 3.77 -22.62
N ILE A 85 21.78 4.56 -21.78
CA ILE A 85 23.21 4.84 -21.97
C ILE A 85 24.03 3.55 -21.91
N MET A 86 23.82 2.75 -20.87
CA MET A 86 24.55 1.48 -20.70
C MET A 86 24.18 0.46 -21.77
N ALA A 87 22.89 0.36 -22.12
CA ALA A 87 22.45 -0.50 -23.21
C ALA A 87 23.11 -0.11 -24.54
N TYR A 88 23.19 1.19 -24.84
CA TYR A 88 23.90 1.71 -26.02
C TYR A 88 25.40 1.35 -26.00
N LEU A 89 26.09 1.51 -24.86
CA LEU A 89 27.52 1.19 -24.73
C LEU A 89 27.81 -0.29 -24.97
N ILE A 90 26.95 -1.20 -24.50
CA ILE A 90 27.07 -2.63 -24.77
C ILE A 90 26.86 -2.94 -26.25
N ILE A 91 25.86 -2.31 -26.88
CA ILE A 91 25.63 -2.49 -28.32
C ILE A 91 26.84 -1.98 -29.11
N PHE A 92 27.38 -0.81 -28.75
CA PHE A 92 28.55 -0.21 -29.38
C PHE A 92 29.78 -1.13 -29.29
N SER A 93 30.05 -1.68 -28.09
CA SER A 93 31.20 -2.54 -27.86
C SER A 93 31.09 -3.89 -28.59
N MET A 94 29.89 -4.43 -28.77
CA MET A 94 29.69 -5.73 -29.41
C MET A 94 29.83 -5.70 -30.94
N PHE A 95 29.53 -4.58 -31.59
CA PHE A 95 29.46 -4.52 -33.05
C PHE A 95 30.55 -3.68 -33.72
N ASN A 96 31.32 -2.89 -32.96
CA ASN A 96 32.40 -2.05 -33.46
C ASN A 96 31.97 -1.16 -34.65
N TYR A 97 30.72 -0.71 -34.66
CA TYR A 97 30.20 0.23 -35.64
C TYR A 97 30.55 1.67 -35.26
N SER A 98 30.42 2.60 -36.21
CA SER A 98 30.54 4.01 -35.86
C SER A 98 29.43 4.41 -34.85
N PRO A 99 29.66 5.41 -33.98
CA PRO A 99 28.67 5.85 -33.00
C PRO A 99 27.32 6.21 -33.63
N SER A 100 27.33 6.85 -34.80
CA SER A 100 26.11 7.26 -35.52
C SER A 100 25.32 6.06 -36.07
N GLN A 101 25.99 5.04 -36.59
CA GLN A 101 25.35 3.79 -37.04
C GLN A 101 24.76 3.03 -35.86
N THR A 102 25.50 2.95 -34.75
CA THR A 102 25.05 2.30 -33.52
C THR A 102 23.80 2.98 -32.97
N LEU A 103 23.81 4.31 -32.91
CA LEU A 103 22.67 5.08 -32.42
C LEU A 103 21.43 4.83 -33.29
N ARG A 104 21.57 4.87 -34.63
CA ARG A 104 20.45 4.58 -35.56
C ARG A 104 19.93 3.15 -35.39
N ALA A 105 20.81 2.19 -35.18
CA ALA A 105 20.43 0.79 -34.96
C ALA A 105 19.66 0.61 -33.64
N ALA A 106 20.13 1.28 -32.59
CA ALA A 106 19.62 1.14 -31.22
C ALA A 106 18.39 2.00 -30.94
N LEU A 107 18.17 3.11 -31.67
CA LEU A 107 17.11 4.08 -31.39
C LEU A 107 15.72 3.44 -31.33
N LEU A 108 15.37 2.65 -32.34
CA LEU A 108 14.07 2.02 -32.45
C LEU A 108 13.82 0.94 -31.37
N PRO A 109 14.73 -0.05 -31.16
CA PRO A 109 14.54 -1.04 -30.11
C PRO A 109 14.60 -0.43 -28.70
N LEU A 110 15.55 0.48 -28.41
CA LEU A 110 15.63 1.13 -27.10
C LEU A 110 14.41 2.03 -26.86
N GLY A 111 13.99 2.80 -27.86
CA GLY A 111 12.79 3.64 -27.75
C GLY A 111 11.53 2.81 -27.49
N ALA A 112 11.33 1.71 -28.24
CA ALA A 112 10.21 0.80 -28.03
C ALA A 112 10.23 0.16 -26.64
N ILE A 113 11.39 -0.28 -26.17
CA ILE A 113 11.57 -0.87 -24.84
C ILE A 113 11.31 0.16 -23.74
N MET A 114 11.83 1.38 -23.87
CA MET A 114 11.62 2.45 -22.88
C MET A 114 10.14 2.84 -22.78
N LEU A 115 9.44 2.93 -23.93
CA LEU A 115 7.99 3.18 -23.96
C LEU A 115 7.22 2.03 -23.30
N ALA A 116 7.55 0.78 -23.64
CA ALA A 116 6.92 -0.38 -23.03
C ALA A 116 7.19 -0.48 -21.52
N ALA A 117 8.42 -0.20 -21.09
CA ALA A 117 8.79 -0.19 -19.68
C ALA A 117 8.07 0.93 -18.92
N GLY A 118 7.93 2.10 -19.52
CA GLY A 118 7.14 3.21 -18.98
C GLY A 118 5.67 2.84 -18.82
N ALA A 119 5.07 2.22 -19.84
CA ALA A 119 3.68 1.76 -19.81
C ALA A 119 3.44 0.69 -18.73
N VAL A 120 4.30 -0.33 -18.66
CA VAL A 120 4.24 -1.38 -17.64
C VAL A 120 4.49 -0.80 -16.24
N GLY A 121 5.46 0.10 -16.11
CA GLY A 121 5.75 0.81 -14.88
C GLY A 121 4.56 1.63 -14.38
N ALA A 122 3.87 2.34 -15.27
CA ALA A 122 2.65 3.07 -14.94
C ALA A 122 1.50 2.13 -14.55
N ALA A 123 1.26 1.08 -15.35
CA ALA A 123 0.22 0.08 -15.11
C ALA A 123 0.40 -0.67 -13.78
N CYS A 124 1.64 -0.97 -13.38
CA CYS A 124 1.95 -1.60 -12.10
C CYS A 124 2.01 -0.59 -10.95
N GLY A 125 2.60 0.58 -11.19
CA GLY A 125 2.94 1.58 -10.18
C GLY A 125 1.74 2.38 -9.68
N ILE A 126 0.85 2.84 -10.57
CA ILE A 126 -0.29 3.67 -10.18
C ILE A 126 -1.24 2.91 -9.25
N PRO A 127 -1.69 1.67 -9.57
CA PRO A 127 -2.55 0.90 -8.67
C PRO A 127 -1.84 0.54 -7.36
N ALA A 128 -0.53 0.23 -7.40
CA ALA A 128 0.24 -0.07 -6.20
C ALA A 128 0.35 1.15 -5.25
N VAL A 129 0.54 2.36 -5.79
CA VAL A 129 0.55 3.59 -4.99
C VAL A 129 -0.83 3.89 -4.42
N TYR A 130 -1.89 3.75 -5.23
CA TYR A 130 -3.26 3.98 -4.78
C TYR A 130 -3.65 3.02 -3.65
N THR A 131 -3.44 1.72 -3.84
CA THR A 131 -3.71 0.68 -2.82
C THR A 131 -2.88 0.89 -1.56
N ARG A 132 -1.59 1.25 -1.69
CA ARG A 132 -0.75 1.57 -0.54
C ARG A 132 -1.23 2.80 0.22
N ARG A 133 -1.64 3.87 -0.49
CA ARG A 133 -2.19 5.08 0.15
C ARG A 133 -3.48 4.78 0.89
N ALA A 134 -4.41 4.06 0.25
CA ALA A 134 -5.66 3.64 0.89
C ALA A 134 -5.39 2.81 2.15
N TYR A 135 -4.47 1.84 2.08
CA TYR A 135 -4.06 1.03 3.23
C TYR A 135 -3.41 1.88 4.35
N LEU A 136 -2.51 2.80 4.01
CA LEU A 136 -1.87 3.67 5.02
C LEU A 136 -2.88 4.61 5.68
N GLN A 137 -3.84 5.14 4.92
CA GLN A 137 -4.93 5.96 5.46
C GLN A 137 -5.81 5.14 6.40
N GLU A 138 -6.18 3.92 6.02
CA GLU A 138 -6.92 2.97 6.85
C GLU A 138 -6.20 2.71 8.17
N GLN A 139 -4.91 2.34 8.11
CA GLN A 139 -4.09 2.08 9.30
C GLN A 139 -3.97 3.31 10.18
N LYS A 140 -3.80 4.50 9.60
CA LYS A 140 -3.76 5.76 10.34
C LYS A 140 -5.08 6.01 11.08
N HIS A 141 -6.22 5.76 10.43
CA HIS A 141 -7.53 5.93 11.06
C HIS A 141 -7.77 4.91 12.18
N ILE A 142 -7.46 3.63 11.94
CA ILE A 142 -7.53 2.58 12.96
C ILE A 142 -6.67 2.94 14.17
N GLN A 143 -5.42 3.36 13.95
CA GLN A 143 -4.51 3.74 15.04
C GLN A 143 -5.00 4.98 15.79
N THR A 144 -5.52 5.98 15.09
CA THR A 144 -6.08 7.19 15.70
C THR A 144 -7.30 6.85 16.54
N THR A 145 -8.22 6.04 16.01
CA THR A 145 -9.38 5.53 16.76
C THR A 145 -8.95 4.75 17.99
N ARG A 146 -7.95 3.87 17.84
CA ARG A 146 -7.41 3.08 18.95
C ARG A 146 -6.91 3.97 20.08
N ILE A 147 -6.12 5.00 19.77
CA ILE A 147 -5.62 5.96 20.76
C ILE A 147 -6.78 6.70 21.44
N ARG A 148 -7.82 7.08 20.69
CA ARG A 148 -9.00 7.77 21.25
C ARG A 148 -9.79 6.88 22.21
N LEU A 149 -10.09 5.64 21.82
CA LEU A 149 -10.77 4.67 22.66
C LEU A 149 -9.96 4.32 23.92
N ASP A 150 -8.63 4.20 23.80
CA ASP A 150 -7.75 3.97 24.94
C ASP A 150 -7.79 5.13 25.95
N ARG A 151 -7.75 6.39 25.48
CA ARG A 151 -7.91 7.54 26.38
C ARG A 151 -9.29 7.61 27.02
N LEU A 152 -10.35 7.24 26.29
CA LEU A 152 -11.69 7.13 26.87
C LEU A 152 -11.73 6.06 27.97
N PHE A 153 -11.03 4.94 27.79
CA PHE A 153 -10.91 3.91 28.82
C PHE A 153 -10.15 4.40 30.05
N GLN A 154 -9.03 5.11 29.87
CA GLN A 154 -8.29 5.73 30.97
C GLN A 154 -9.18 6.70 31.75
N ALA A 155 -9.97 7.53 31.07
CA ALA A 155 -10.92 8.44 31.70
C ALA A 155 -11.98 7.70 32.54
N MET A 156 -12.55 6.61 32.02
CA MET A 156 -13.48 5.76 32.77
C MET A 156 -12.82 5.17 34.03
N SER A 157 -11.55 4.80 33.94
CA SER A 157 -10.80 4.16 35.02
C SER A 157 -10.47 5.10 36.18
N LEU A 158 -10.50 6.43 35.96
CA LEU A 158 -10.22 7.42 37.02
C LEU A 158 -11.34 7.51 38.08
N LYS A 159 -12.58 7.13 37.75
CA LYS A 159 -13.73 7.17 38.66
C LYS A 159 -14.57 5.88 38.53
N PRO A 160 -14.04 4.73 38.98
CA PRO A 160 -14.65 3.42 38.72
C PRO A 160 -16.01 3.24 39.44
N GLU A 161 -16.26 3.96 40.54
CA GLU A 161 -17.49 3.85 41.32
C GLU A 161 -18.72 4.46 40.62
N LYS A 162 -18.51 5.44 39.74
CA LYS A 162 -19.57 6.11 38.98
C LYS A 162 -19.11 6.29 37.54
N PRO A 163 -19.09 5.21 36.75
CA PRO A 163 -18.70 5.32 35.35
C PRO A 163 -19.66 6.30 34.65
N PRO A 164 -19.14 7.16 33.77
CA PRO A 164 -19.93 8.17 33.07
C PRO A 164 -21.09 7.54 32.29
N LYS A 165 -22.26 8.19 32.31
CA LYS A 165 -23.46 7.66 31.67
C LYS A 165 -23.45 7.90 30.16
N THR A 166 -22.83 9.01 29.74
CA THR A 166 -22.76 9.41 28.34
C THR A 166 -21.33 9.63 27.87
N LEU A 167 -21.12 9.61 26.55
CA LEU A 167 -19.86 10.04 25.93
C LEU A 167 -19.54 11.51 26.22
N GLN A 168 -20.56 12.34 26.47
CA GLN A 168 -20.38 13.74 26.82
C GLN A 168 -19.81 13.89 28.23
N ASP A 169 -20.35 13.13 29.19
CA ASP A 169 -19.83 13.06 30.56
C ASP A 169 -18.36 12.61 30.57
N LEU A 170 -18.00 11.69 29.66
CA LEU A 170 -16.61 11.24 29.47
C LEU A 170 -15.68 12.38 29.06
N LEU A 171 -16.12 13.26 28.16
CA LEU A 171 -15.32 14.41 27.73
C LEU A 171 -15.12 15.41 28.86
N GLU A 172 -16.18 15.69 29.62
CA GLU A 172 -16.14 16.62 30.76
C GLU A 172 -15.20 16.15 31.86
N ILE A 173 -15.20 14.85 32.17
CA ILE A 173 -14.32 14.27 33.20
C ILE A 173 -12.86 14.24 32.76
N SER A 174 -12.61 14.01 31.47
CA SER A 174 -11.25 13.79 30.94
C SER A 174 -10.57 15.05 30.44
N GLY A 175 -11.29 16.17 30.31
CA GLY A 175 -10.79 17.39 29.66
C GLY A 175 -10.47 17.18 28.18
N VAL A 176 -11.04 16.14 27.57
CA VAL A 176 -10.78 15.79 26.16
C VAL A 176 -11.65 16.64 25.26
N GLU A 177 -11.06 17.14 24.17
CA GLU A 177 -11.78 17.98 23.21
C GLU A 177 -12.93 17.20 22.52
N PRO A 178 -14.08 17.84 22.25
CA PRO A 178 -15.19 17.20 21.53
C PRO A 178 -14.81 16.61 20.16
N ALA A 179 -13.75 17.12 19.52
CA ALA A 179 -13.21 16.59 18.28
C ALA A 179 -12.77 15.11 18.38
N TRP A 180 -12.53 14.61 19.59
CA TRP A 180 -12.15 13.22 19.85
C TRP A 180 -13.33 12.26 19.71
N LEU A 181 -14.56 12.73 19.84
CA LEU A 181 -15.74 11.89 19.58
C LEU A 181 -15.99 11.70 18.09
N LYS A 182 -15.42 12.52 17.22
CA LYS A 182 -15.59 12.35 15.76
C LYS A 182 -14.82 11.12 15.28
N SER A 183 -15.34 10.46 14.24
CA SER A 183 -14.57 9.41 13.58
C SER A 183 -13.47 10.03 12.71
N PRO A 184 -12.21 9.55 12.78
CA PRO A 184 -11.19 9.97 11.83
C PRO A 184 -11.48 9.48 10.40
N ALA A 185 -12.32 8.45 10.25
CA ALA A 185 -12.65 7.82 8.97
C ALA A 185 -13.95 8.35 8.34
N ASN A 186 -14.80 9.03 9.12
CA ASN A 186 -16.06 9.61 8.65
C ASN A 186 -16.31 10.95 9.35
N ASP A 187 -16.04 12.04 8.64
CA ASP A 187 -16.18 13.42 9.11
C ASP A 187 -17.63 13.92 9.18
N LYS A 188 -18.55 13.25 8.47
CA LYS A 188 -19.98 13.58 8.45
C LYS A 188 -20.66 13.23 9.76
N ARG A 189 -20.13 12.26 10.50
CA ARG A 189 -20.71 11.80 11.76
C ARG A 189 -20.18 12.63 12.94
N LYS A 190 -21.10 13.30 13.66
CA LYS A 190 -20.76 14.12 14.83
C LYS A 190 -20.16 13.31 15.98
N VAL A 191 -20.67 12.09 16.20
CA VAL A 191 -20.19 11.14 17.19
C VAL A 191 -19.89 9.81 16.50
N GLY A 192 -18.61 9.52 16.30
CA GLY A 192 -18.08 8.37 15.60
C GLY A 192 -18.05 7.08 16.42
N PHE A 193 -18.41 7.11 17.70
CA PHE A 193 -18.34 5.95 18.58
C PHE A 193 -19.69 5.68 19.23
N PHE A 194 -20.04 4.41 19.30
CA PHE A 194 -21.09 3.90 20.16
C PHE A 194 -20.47 3.46 21.49
N TYR A 195 -21.08 3.85 22.60
CA TYR A 195 -20.64 3.53 23.94
C TYR A 195 -21.83 3.06 24.76
N LEU A 196 -21.64 1.98 25.52
CA LEU A 196 -22.59 1.53 26.51
C LEU A 196 -21.93 1.58 27.88
N GLN A 197 -22.58 2.29 28.81
CA GLN A 197 -22.10 2.42 30.18
C GLN A 197 -21.89 1.03 30.82
N PRO A 198 -20.70 0.75 31.37
CA PRO A 198 -20.47 -0.49 32.10
C PRO A 198 -21.12 -0.43 33.49
N ASN A 199 -21.71 -1.56 33.92
CA ASN A 199 -22.09 -1.75 35.32
C ASN A 199 -20.87 -1.86 36.25
N HIS A 200 -19.76 -2.37 35.73
CA HIS A 200 -18.43 -2.44 36.37
C HIS A 200 -17.36 -2.62 35.28
N LEU A 201 -16.16 -2.10 35.52
CA LEU A 201 -14.99 -2.40 34.71
C LEU A 201 -14.41 -3.76 35.15
N SER A 202 -13.95 -4.56 34.20
CA SER A 202 -13.35 -5.87 34.47
C SER A 202 -11.86 -5.71 34.75
N SER A 203 -11.33 -6.49 35.69
CA SER A 203 -9.89 -6.65 35.86
C SER A 203 -9.26 -7.21 34.56
N PRO A 204 -8.00 -6.89 34.21
CA PRO A 204 -7.32 -7.48 33.06
C PRO A 204 -7.31 -9.02 33.03
N ASP A 205 -7.39 -9.65 34.21
CA ASP A 205 -7.38 -11.11 34.37
C ASP A 205 -8.77 -11.76 34.27
N ASP A 206 -9.84 -10.97 34.21
CA ASP A 206 -11.21 -11.47 34.09
C ASP A 206 -11.46 -12.05 32.69
N THR A 207 -11.61 -13.38 32.64
CA THR A 207 -11.88 -14.12 31.40
C THR A 207 -13.19 -13.74 30.72
N ALA A 208 -14.23 -13.34 31.47
CA ALA A 208 -15.48 -12.84 30.91
C ALA A 208 -15.32 -11.40 30.37
N GLY A 209 -14.57 -10.57 31.10
CA GLY A 209 -14.22 -9.21 30.71
C GLY A 209 -13.46 -9.13 29.38
N ARG A 210 -12.67 -10.15 29.02
CA ARG A 210 -11.88 -10.20 27.78
C ARG A 210 -12.72 -10.13 26.49
N TYR A 211 -13.99 -10.51 26.55
CA TYR A 211 -14.89 -10.52 25.39
C TYR A 211 -16.01 -9.49 25.48
N LYS A 212 -16.19 -8.86 26.65
CA LYS A 212 -17.23 -7.85 26.87
C LYS A 212 -16.86 -6.53 26.22
N ILE A 213 -17.74 -6.02 25.36
CA ILE A 213 -17.54 -4.75 24.65
C ILE A 213 -18.07 -3.59 25.48
N LEU A 214 -17.30 -2.48 25.53
CA LEU A 214 -17.71 -1.20 26.12
C LEU A 214 -18.03 -0.14 25.08
N ALA A 215 -17.24 -0.10 24.01
CA ALA A 215 -17.44 0.85 22.93
C ALA A 215 -16.97 0.25 21.60
N CYS A 216 -17.54 0.74 20.51
CA CYS A 216 -17.02 0.50 19.17
C CYS A 216 -17.26 1.72 18.28
N ASP A 217 -16.58 1.78 17.15
CA ASP A 217 -16.99 2.65 16.05
C ASP A 217 -18.29 2.18 15.38
N PHE A 218 -18.94 3.10 14.66
CA PHE A 218 -20.09 2.80 13.82
C PHE A 218 -19.68 2.10 12.51
N ILE A 219 -20.59 1.32 11.91
CA ILE A 219 -20.30 0.53 10.69
C ILE A 219 -19.93 1.41 9.49
N ASP A 220 -20.53 2.59 9.41
CA ASP A 220 -20.34 3.54 8.31
C ASP A 220 -18.95 4.21 8.35
N ASN A 221 -18.26 4.17 9.49
CA ASN A 221 -16.91 4.74 9.61
C ASN A 221 -15.91 4.04 8.69
N PHE A 222 -16.05 2.73 8.49
CA PHE A 222 -15.14 1.95 7.65
C PHE A 222 -15.80 1.34 6.41
N ALA A 223 -17.02 1.77 6.07
CA ALA A 223 -17.81 1.19 4.96
C ALA A 223 -17.12 1.32 3.58
N ASN A 224 -16.29 2.35 3.38
CA ASN A 224 -15.60 2.59 2.11
C ASN A 224 -14.22 1.91 2.02
N TYR A 225 -13.80 1.16 3.05
CA TYR A 225 -12.50 0.48 3.05
C TYR A 225 -12.57 -0.93 2.48
N PRO A 226 -11.48 -1.45 1.88
CA PRO A 226 -11.46 -2.78 1.30
C PRO A 226 -11.78 -3.90 2.31
N LYS A 227 -11.51 -3.67 3.59
CA LYS A 227 -11.80 -4.60 4.68
C LYS A 227 -12.70 -3.91 5.72
N PRO A 228 -14.03 -3.99 5.56
CA PRO A 228 -14.93 -3.41 6.54
C PRO A 228 -14.74 -4.08 7.90
N GLY A 229 -14.80 -3.27 8.94
CA GLY A 229 -14.53 -3.70 10.30
C GLY A 229 -14.82 -2.61 11.30
N ARG A 230 -14.55 -2.91 12.56
CA ARG A 230 -14.81 -2.05 13.70
C ARG A 230 -13.66 -2.09 14.70
N THR A 231 -13.27 -0.94 15.21
CA THR A 231 -12.39 -0.80 16.36
C THR A 231 -13.22 -0.93 17.62
N VAL A 232 -12.89 -1.92 18.43
CA VAL A 232 -13.65 -2.32 19.61
C VAL A 232 -12.80 -2.08 20.86
N LEU A 233 -13.40 -1.42 21.85
CA LEU A 233 -12.89 -1.31 23.21
C LEU A 233 -13.56 -2.37 24.09
N TYR A 234 -12.74 -3.23 24.69
CA TYR A 234 -13.20 -4.25 25.63
C TYR A 234 -13.22 -3.76 27.07
N ALA A 235 -13.92 -4.46 27.95
CA ALA A 235 -14.03 -4.14 29.37
C ALA A 235 -12.70 -4.21 30.13
N THR A 236 -11.71 -4.91 29.59
CA THR A 236 -10.33 -4.98 30.11
C THR A 236 -9.44 -3.82 29.67
N GLY A 237 -9.95 -2.89 28.87
CA GLY A 237 -9.16 -1.79 28.29
C GLY A 237 -8.42 -2.16 27.00
N ARG A 238 -8.46 -3.43 26.58
CA ARG A 238 -7.92 -3.82 25.28
C ARG A 238 -8.68 -3.09 24.18
N VAL A 239 -7.95 -2.64 23.15
CA VAL A 239 -8.54 -2.07 21.94
C VAL A 239 -8.03 -2.81 20.72
N GLU A 240 -8.94 -3.25 19.86
CA GLU A 240 -8.63 -4.10 18.70
C GLU A 240 -9.51 -3.72 17.50
N PHE A 241 -8.94 -3.80 16.30
CA PHE A 241 -9.74 -3.72 15.07
C PHE A 241 -10.18 -5.12 14.65
N LEU A 242 -11.49 -5.33 14.56
CA LEU A 242 -12.11 -6.59 14.17
C LEU A 242 -12.76 -6.46 12.78
N PRO A 243 -12.48 -7.39 11.85
CA PRO A 243 -13.28 -7.52 10.64
C PRO A 243 -14.77 -7.72 10.97
N SER A 244 -15.68 -7.29 10.09
CA SER A 244 -17.13 -7.36 10.35
C SER A 244 -17.61 -8.76 10.73
N SER A 245 -17.05 -9.82 10.13
CA SER A 245 -17.39 -11.21 10.50
C SER A 245 -17.00 -11.54 11.94
N SER A 246 -15.77 -11.21 12.34
CA SER A 246 -15.28 -11.41 13.71
C SER A 246 -16.06 -10.57 14.72
N PHE A 247 -16.41 -9.34 14.36
CA PHE A 247 -17.23 -8.46 15.19
C PHE A 247 -18.63 -9.03 15.41
N ASN A 248 -19.28 -9.53 14.36
CA ASN A 248 -20.60 -10.15 14.47
C ASN A 248 -20.56 -11.42 15.34
N SER A 249 -19.52 -12.24 15.20
CA SER A 249 -19.28 -13.39 16.08
C SER A 249 -19.07 -12.98 17.54
N LEU A 250 -18.39 -11.85 17.79
CA LEU A 250 -18.20 -11.32 19.13
C LEU A 250 -19.52 -10.76 19.71
N LEU A 251 -20.31 -10.05 18.91
CA LEU A 251 -21.62 -9.51 19.31
C LEU A 251 -22.63 -10.60 19.65
N ALA A 252 -22.55 -11.76 19.00
CA ALA A 252 -23.45 -12.89 19.25
C ALA A 252 -23.23 -13.56 20.61
N LYS A 253 -22.13 -13.25 21.31
CA LYS A 253 -21.83 -13.84 22.62
C LYS A 253 -22.78 -13.34 23.71
N PRO A 254 -23.14 -14.17 24.70
CA PRO A 254 -24.08 -13.80 25.77
C PRO A 254 -23.68 -12.53 26.53
N GLU A 255 -22.39 -12.35 26.81
CA GLU A 255 -21.84 -11.18 27.51
C GLU A 255 -22.06 -9.85 26.76
N ASN A 256 -22.30 -9.90 25.44
CA ASN A 256 -22.50 -8.73 24.59
C ASN A 256 -23.97 -8.50 24.21
N LYS A 257 -24.92 -9.29 24.72
CA LYS A 257 -26.34 -9.20 24.33
C LYS A 257 -26.94 -7.80 24.53
N ALA A 258 -26.64 -7.15 25.65
CA ALA A 258 -27.12 -5.80 25.93
C ALA A 258 -26.51 -4.77 24.97
N PHE A 259 -25.21 -4.89 24.70
CA PHE A 259 -24.49 -4.06 23.75
C PHE A 259 -25.02 -4.23 22.32
N ALA A 260 -25.23 -5.47 21.88
CA ALA A 260 -25.76 -5.77 20.55
C ALA A 260 -27.16 -5.19 20.34
N LYS A 261 -28.03 -5.25 21.36
CA LYS A 261 -29.36 -4.65 21.30
C LYS A 261 -29.28 -3.13 21.15
N ALA A 262 -28.53 -2.48 22.03
CA ALA A 262 -28.42 -1.02 22.03
C ALA A 262 -27.70 -0.49 20.78
N LEU A 263 -26.68 -1.20 20.29
CA LEU A 263 -25.99 -0.85 19.05
C LEU A 263 -26.93 -0.95 17.84
N LYS A 264 -27.77 -1.99 17.77
CA LYS A 264 -28.75 -2.16 16.68
C LYS A 264 -29.76 -1.02 16.65
N GLU A 265 -30.15 -0.48 17.80
CA GLU A 265 -31.03 0.69 17.89
C GLU A 265 -30.31 1.98 17.46
N ALA A 266 -29.00 2.10 17.68
CA ALA A 266 -28.20 3.26 17.30
C ALA A 266 -27.67 3.23 15.86
N ASP A 267 -27.62 2.06 15.22
CA ASP A 267 -27.23 1.87 13.81
C ASP A 267 -28.40 2.10 12.82
N GLN A 268 -29.64 2.30 13.31
CA GLN A 268 -30.84 2.65 12.51
C GLN A 268 -30.87 4.14 12.15
#